data_AF-A0A957HUX8-F1
#
_entry.id   AF-A0A957HUX8-F1
#
_cell.length_a   1.000
_cell.length_b   1.000
_cell.length_c   1.000
_cell.angle_alpha   90.00
_cell.angle_beta   90.00
_cell.angle_gamma   90.00
#
_symmetry.space_group_name_H-M   'P 1'
#
loop_
_entity.id
_entity.type
_entity.pdbx_description
1 polymer ?
#
loop_
_entity_poly.entity_id
_entity_poly.type
_entity_poly.pdbx_seq_one_letter_code
_entity_poly.pdbx_strand_id
1 'polypeptide(L)' 'MTDLETLRNYLMQKPGTTEETPFGPQALVYKVVGKMFALVAWEEEPLTISLKCDPDE' A
#
# COMPACT_ATOMS: atom_id res chain seq x y z
N MET A 1 -11.95 -10.24 7.35
CA MET A 1 -12.37 -8.83 7.23
C MET A 1 -11.13 -8.03 7.56
N THR A 2 -10.38 -7.58 6.55
CA THR A 2 -9.13 -6.85 6.78
C THR A 2 -9.45 -5.38 6.73
N ASP A 3 -9.57 -4.74 7.88
CA ASP A 3 -9.75 -3.28 7.98
C ASP A 3 -8.45 -2.53 7.65
N LEU A 4 -8.59 -1.30 7.17
CA LEU A 4 -7.49 -0.45 6.68
C LEU A 4 -6.31 -0.37 7.66
N GLU A 5 -6.59 -0.25 8.96
CA GLU A 5 -5.56 -0.15 10.00
C GLU A 5 -4.69 -1.42 10.07
N THR A 6 -5.29 -2.59 9.94
CA THR A 6 -4.56 -3.87 9.94
C THR A 6 -3.64 -3.96 8.72
N LEU A 7 -4.16 -3.57 7.54
CA LEU A 7 -3.38 -3.56 6.30
C LEU A 7 -2.22 -2.56 6.37
N ARG A 8 -2.48 -1.34 6.84
CA ARG A 8 -1.46 -0.29 7.01
C ARG A 8 -0.35 -0.75 7.95
N ASN A 9 -0.71 -1.30 9.11
CA ASN A 9 0.25 -1.85 10.07
C ASN A 9 1.10 -2.97 9.47
N TYR A 10 0.50 -3.84 8.64
CA TYR A 10 1.23 -4.89 7.94
C TYR A 10 2.25 -4.33 6.92
N LEU A 11 1.85 -3.35 6.12
CA LEU A 11 2.73 -2.76 5.10
C LEU A 11 3.89 -1.97 5.73
N MET A 12 3.62 -1.24 6.80
CA MET A 12 4.62 -0.45 7.55
C MET A 12 5.66 -1.30 8.29
N GLN A 13 5.35 -2.57 8.60
CA GLN A 13 6.32 -3.49 9.22
C GLN A 13 7.45 -3.91 8.29
N LYS A 14 7.33 -3.70 6.97
CA LYS A 14 8.41 -4.01 6.03
C LYS A 14 9.58 -3.02 6.25
N PRO A 15 10.84 -3.49 6.37
CA PRO A 15 11.98 -2.61 6.63
C PRO A 15 12.14 -1.52 5.58
N GLY A 16 12.30 -0.27 6.01
CA GLY A 16 12.50 0.86 5.12
C GLY A 16 11.24 1.28 4.35
N THR A 17 10.05 0.88 4.80
CA THR A 17 8.78 1.35 4.22
C THR A 17 8.51 2.80 4.56
N THR A 18 8.09 3.57 3.56
CA THR A 18 7.47 4.90 3.73
C THR A 18 6.06 4.90 3.14
N GLU A 19 5.20 5.74 3.70
CA GLU A 19 3.84 5.99 3.22
C GLU A 19 3.74 7.42 2.67
N GLU A 20 3.17 7.57 1.48
CA GLU A 20 3.01 8.85 0.79
C GLU A 20 1.68 8.90 0.02
N THR A 21 1.24 10.11 -0.34
CA THR A 21 0.01 10.36 -1.12
C THR A 21 0.30 11.10 -2.45
N PRO A 22 1.16 10.56 -3.33
CA PRO A 22 1.60 11.25 -4.56
C PRO A 22 0.48 11.47 -5.58
N PHE A 23 -0.63 10.72 -5.47
CA PHE A 23 -1.80 10.82 -6.34
C PHE A 23 -2.99 11.52 -5.66
N GLY A 24 -2.74 12.19 -4.53
CA GLY A 24 -3.77 12.79 -3.70
C GLY A 24 -4.16 11.94 -2.49
N PRO A 25 -5.06 12.46 -1.64
CA PRO A 25 -5.36 11.87 -0.33
C PRO A 25 -6.11 10.52 -0.39
N GLN A 26 -6.65 10.16 -1.56
CA GLN A 26 -7.51 9.00 -1.75
C GLN A 26 -6.73 7.71 -2.02
N ALA A 27 -5.41 7.82 -2.27
CA ALA A 27 -4.53 6.69 -2.55
C ALA A 27 -3.29 6.73 -1.66
N LEU A 28 -3.15 5.72 -0.80
CA LEU A 28 -1.96 5.53 0.00
C LEU A 28 -0.93 4.72 -0.80
N VAL A 29 0.26 5.26 -0.98
CA VAL A 29 1.35 4.61 -1.69
C VAL A 29 2.43 4.21 -0.70
N TYR A 30 2.78 2.94 -0.69
CA TYR A 30 3.85 2.40 0.13
C TYR A 30 5.07 2.11 -0.73
N LYS A 31 6.23 2.59 -0.26
CA LYS A 31 7.52 2.47 -0.95
C LYS A 31 8.55 1.82 -0.05
N VAL A 32 9.45 1.03 -0.63
CA VAL A 32 10.67 0.55 0.03
C VAL A 32 11.87 1.20 -0.65
N VAL A 33 12.69 1.92 0.13
CA VAL A 33 13.86 2.66 -0.40
C VAL A 33 13.48 3.53 -1.63
N GLY A 34 12.36 4.26 -1.52
CA GLY A 34 11.87 5.15 -2.57
C GLY A 34 11.15 4.49 -3.76
N LYS A 35 11.08 3.15 -3.81
CA LYS A 35 10.37 2.41 -4.88
C LYS A 35 9.02 1.89 -4.39
N MET A 36 7.94 2.25 -5.10
CA MET A 36 6.58 1.78 -4.81
C MET A 36 6.47 0.26 -4.92
N PHE A 37 5.81 -0.36 -3.95
CA PHE A 37 5.43 -1.78 -3.95
C PHE A 37 3.95 -2.04 -3.67
N ALA A 38 3.23 -1.10 -3.02
CA ALA A 38 1.79 -1.20 -2.81
C ALA A 38 1.08 0.15 -3.01
N LEU A 39 -0.15 0.10 -3.52
CA LEU A 39 -1.09 1.22 -3.59
C LEU A 39 -2.42 0.75 -2.99
N VAL A 40 -2.94 1.50 -2.02
CA VAL A 40 -4.21 1.19 -1.33
C VAL A 40 -5.23 2.29 -1.63
N ALA A 41 -6.34 1.91 -2.25
CA ALA A 41 -7.50 2.79 -2.44
C ALA A 41 -8.43 2.61 -1.23
N TRP A 42 -8.16 3.39 -0.19
CA TRP A 42 -8.70 3.13 1.14
C TRP A 42 -10.17 3.58 1.32
N GLU A 43 -10.67 4.42 0.41
CA GLU A 43 -12.06 4.88 0.36
C GLU A 43 -12.95 3.97 -0.51
N GLU A 44 -12.38 2.99 -1.21
CA GLU A 44 -13.17 2.03 -1.99
C GLU A 44 -13.84 0.98 -1.10
N GLU A 45 -15.08 0.62 -1.44
CA GLU A 45 -15.82 -0.46 -0.82
C GLU A 45 -16.17 -1.52 -1.89
N PRO A 46 -15.53 -2.70 -1.87
CA PRO A 46 -14.58 -3.18 -0.86
C PRO A 46 -13.19 -2.53 -0.97
N LEU A 47 -12.46 -2.49 0.15
CA LEU A 47 -11.06 -2.03 0.20
C LEU A 47 -10.22 -2.75 -0.87
N THR A 48 -9.60 -1.97 -1.77
CA THR A 48 -8.74 -2.53 -2.83
C THR A 48 -7.26 -2.21 -2.60
N ILE A 49 -6.41 -3.12 -3.05
CA ILE A 49 -4.95 -2.98 -3.02
C ILE A 49 -4.35 -3.46 -4.33
N SER A 50 -3.44 -2.66 -4.89
CA SER A 50 -2.57 -3.03 -6.00
C SER A 50 -1.17 -3.33 -5.48
N LEU A 51 -0.63 -4.51 -5.79
CA LEU A 51 0.70 -4.96 -5.41
C LEU A 51 1.55 -5.18 -6.65
N LYS A 52 2.86 -5.00 -6.52
CA LYS A 52 3.80 -5.54 -7.49
C LYS A 52 4.05 -7.01 -7.16
N CYS A 53 3.92 -7.86 -8.17
CA CYS A 53 4.33 -9.26 -8.13
C CYS A 53 5.63 -9.44 -8.91
N ASP A 54 6.36 -10.51 -8.60
CA ASP A 54 7.44 -10.95 -9.48
C ASP A 54 6.83 -11.40 -10.82
N PRO A 55 7.38 -10.93 -11.96
CA PRO A 55 6.84 -11.25 -13.28
C PRO A 55 7.10 -12.71 -13.71
N ASP A 56 8.00 -13.40 -13.01
CA ASP A 56 8.39 -14.79 -13.29
C ASP A 56 7.56 -15.83 -12.50
N GLU A 57 6.56 -15.39 -11.72
CA GLU A 57 5.55 -16.25 -11.07
C GLU A 57 4.20 -16.29 -11.81
#